data_AF-A0A662VWY6-F1
#
_entry.id   AF-A0A662VWY6-F1
#
_cell.length_a   1.000
_cell.length_b   1.000
_cell.length_c   1.000
_cell.angle_alpha   90.00
_cell.angle_beta   90.00
_cell.angle_gamma   90.00
#
_symmetry.space_group_name_H-M   'P 1'
#
loop_
_entity.id
_entity.type
_entity.pdbx_description
1 polymer ?
#
loop_
_entity_poly.entity_id
_entity_poly.type
_entity_poly.pdbx_seq_one_letter_code
_entity_poly.pdbx_strand_id
1 'polypeptide(L)'
;MLALIGYTRFPIFYSSDGRTILGCKCRDEKFREYVFSIKDKKVVAIRTLSKLNLRRRFVVKEKAINPSLRTTESVVRRIYVYPSYEAEEPLTNVYALGFVLKGVRKQVFVPLIALRYLSEEEVQALLGVAKVKELTINRMIELVRSLGIQAEVRNLIEGIVVDLEDPIVGRYQVLVNEKGRVLDTNVCIEAETQLYLPEIVLLIRQQGDVHIYPRRW
;
A
#
# COMPACT_ATOMS: atom_id res chain seq x y z
N MET A 1 -7.39 18.57 -8.19
CA MET A 1 -8.25 17.68 -9.01
C MET A 1 -7.33 16.75 -9.78
N LEU A 2 -7.62 15.45 -9.87
CA LEU A 2 -6.75 14.48 -10.54
C LEU A 2 -7.40 13.88 -11.79
N ALA A 3 -6.61 13.53 -12.80
CA ALA A 3 -7.02 12.68 -13.92
C ALA A 3 -6.07 11.47 -14.03
N LEU A 4 -6.59 10.27 -14.23
CA LEU A 4 -5.85 9.01 -14.15
C LEU A 4 -6.06 8.23 -15.45
N ILE A 5 -4.99 7.77 -16.09
CA ILE A 5 -5.12 7.05 -17.38
C ILE A 5 -5.08 5.54 -17.20
N GLY A 6 -5.91 4.83 -17.97
CA GLY A 6 -5.74 3.39 -18.26
C GLY A 6 -6.92 2.49 -17.94
N TYR A 7 -8.08 3.05 -17.55
CA TYR A 7 -9.10 2.26 -16.83
C TYR A 7 -10.43 2.09 -17.55
N THR A 8 -10.89 3.09 -18.28
CA THR A 8 -12.21 3.08 -18.94
C THR A 8 -12.18 3.86 -20.25
N ARG A 9 -13.10 3.55 -21.18
CA ARG A 9 -13.24 4.28 -22.46
C ARG A 9 -13.71 5.74 -22.28
N PHE A 10 -14.30 6.07 -21.12
CA PHE A 10 -14.88 7.38 -20.81
C PHE A 10 -14.48 7.87 -19.40
N PRO A 11 -14.39 9.20 -19.17
CA PRO A 11 -14.12 9.78 -17.86
C PRO A 11 -15.22 9.48 -16.85
N ILE A 12 -14.83 8.81 -15.77
CA ILE A 12 -15.65 8.59 -14.58
C ILE A 12 -15.26 9.65 -13.56
N PHE A 13 -16.25 10.40 -13.06
CA PHE A 13 -16.07 11.41 -12.03
C PHE A 13 -16.41 10.83 -10.66
N TYR A 14 -15.44 10.83 -9.73
CA TYR A 14 -15.68 10.41 -8.35
C TYR A 14 -16.07 11.58 -7.44
N SER A 15 -17.09 11.33 -6.62
CA SER A 15 -17.43 12.11 -5.42
C SER A 15 -16.34 11.98 -4.35
N SER A 16 -16.23 12.97 -3.46
CA SER A 16 -15.26 13.00 -2.36
C SER A 16 -15.25 11.74 -1.49
N ASP A 17 -16.39 11.05 -1.37
CA ASP A 17 -16.60 9.84 -0.55
C ASP A 17 -16.43 8.50 -1.32
N GLY A 18 -16.03 8.56 -2.60
CA GLY A 18 -15.79 7.39 -3.45
C GLY A 18 -17.03 6.58 -3.83
N ARG A 19 -18.26 7.03 -3.49
CA ARG A 19 -19.48 6.22 -3.66
C ARG A 19 -20.24 6.41 -4.97
N THR A 20 -20.10 7.53 -5.68
CA THR A 20 -20.87 7.75 -6.91
C THR A 20 -20.08 7.44 -8.17
N ILE A 21 -20.56 6.45 -8.91
CA ILE A 21 -20.28 6.25 -10.34
C ILE A 21 -21.42 6.94 -11.09
N LEU A 22 -21.19 8.17 -11.56
CA LEU A 22 -22.05 8.82 -12.54
C LEU A 22 -21.19 9.19 -13.75
N GLY A 23 -21.52 8.57 -14.88
CA GLY A 23 -20.91 8.93 -16.16
C GLY A 23 -21.12 10.41 -16.47
N CYS A 24 -20.07 11.05 -17.00
CA CYS A 24 -20.07 12.37 -17.65
C CYS A 24 -20.50 13.64 -16.87
N LYS A 25 -21.11 13.59 -15.68
CA LYS A 25 -21.61 14.82 -15.02
C LYS A 25 -20.60 15.44 -14.05
N CYS A 26 -19.57 16.11 -14.58
CA CYS A 26 -18.82 17.12 -13.82
C CYS A 26 -19.51 18.48 -13.96
N ARG A 27 -19.86 19.11 -12.83
CA ARG A 27 -20.43 20.48 -12.80
C ARG A 27 -19.38 21.57 -13.04
N ASP A 28 -18.10 21.25 -12.91
CA ASP A 28 -16.99 22.16 -13.22
C ASP A 28 -16.64 22.03 -14.70
N GLU A 29 -17.01 23.04 -15.47
CA GLU A 29 -16.82 23.06 -16.93
C GLU A 29 -15.35 23.17 -17.31
N LYS A 30 -14.55 23.97 -16.59
CA LYS A 30 -13.12 24.13 -16.84
C LYS A 30 -12.36 22.83 -16.59
N PHE A 31 -12.68 22.15 -15.50
CA PHE A 31 -12.07 20.84 -15.22
C PHE A 31 -12.55 19.77 -16.23
N ARG A 32 -13.82 19.82 -16.65
CA ARG A 32 -14.35 18.93 -17.68
C ARG A 32 -13.62 19.12 -19.01
N GLU A 33 -13.48 20.36 -19.47
CA GLU A 33 -12.72 20.72 -20.68
C GLU A 33 -11.27 20.25 -20.59
N TYR A 34 -10.62 20.50 -19.45
CA TYR A 34 -9.28 20.01 -19.17
C TYR A 34 -9.18 18.50 -19.36
N VAL A 35 -10.06 17.71 -18.72
CA VAL A 35 -10.06 16.24 -18.83
C VAL A 35 -10.26 15.79 -20.28
N PHE A 36 -11.13 16.45 -21.04
CA PHE A 36 -11.35 16.14 -22.46
C PHE A 36 -10.18 16.54 -23.36
N SER A 37 -9.38 17.54 -22.97
CA SER A 37 -8.21 17.99 -23.71
C SER A 37 -6.93 17.17 -23.46
N ILE A 38 -6.93 16.27 -22.46
CA ILE A 38 -5.82 15.32 -22.25
C ILE A 38 -5.70 14.39 -23.47
N LYS A 39 -4.54 14.44 -24.13
CA LYS A 39 -4.27 13.68 -25.37
C LYS A 39 -4.36 12.16 -25.20
N ASP A 40 -4.09 11.67 -23.99
CA ASP A 40 -4.14 10.25 -23.68
C ASP A 40 -5.59 9.76 -23.59
N LYS A 41 -6.00 8.93 -24.55
CA LYS A 41 -7.34 8.34 -24.58
C LYS A 41 -7.49 7.32 -23.44
N LYS A 42 -8.54 7.45 -22.60
CA LYS A 42 -8.95 6.61 -21.42
C LYS A 42 -8.60 7.20 -20.05
N VAL A 43 -9.09 8.40 -19.77
CA VAL A 43 -8.91 9.12 -18.50
C VAL A 43 -10.06 8.81 -17.53
N VAL A 44 -9.77 8.75 -16.24
CA VAL A 44 -10.70 8.75 -15.10
C VAL A 44 -10.44 10.01 -14.30
N ALA A 45 -11.44 10.80 -13.94
CA ALA A 45 -11.24 12.11 -13.31
C ALA A 45 -11.75 12.14 -11.86
N ILE A 46 -10.98 12.68 -10.93
CA ILE A 46 -11.32 12.82 -9.52
C ILE A 46 -11.38 14.30 -9.19
N ARG A 47 -12.61 14.79 -8.95
CA ARG A 47 -12.87 16.21 -8.70
C ARG A 47 -12.43 16.66 -7.30
N THR A 48 -12.55 15.80 -6.29
CA THR A 48 -12.19 16.19 -4.92
C THR A 48 -11.64 15.01 -4.15
N LEU A 49 -10.55 15.25 -3.41
CA LEU A 49 -9.85 14.24 -2.59
C LEU A 49 -10.29 14.25 -1.11
N SER A 50 -11.29 15.07 -0.74
CA SER A 50 -11.55 15.48 0.65
C SER A 50 -12.17 14.43 1.58
N LYS A 51 -12.54 13.23 1.10
CA LYS A 51 -12.99 12.10 1.95
C LYS A 51 -12.45 10.75 1.48
N LEU A 52 -11.18 10.73 1.06
CA LEU A 52 -10.53 9.49 0.66
C LEU A 52 -10.24 8.61 1.88
N ASN A 53 -10.77 7.39 1.84
CA ASN A 53 -10.33 6.33 2.76
C ASN A 53 -8.93 5.90 2.36
N LEU A 54 -7.92 6.49 3.02
CA LEU A 54 -6.52 6.19 2.75
C LEU A 54 -6.19 4.76 3.18
N ARG A 55 -5.33 4.11 2.40
CA ARG A 55 -4.89 2.73 2.56
C ARG A 55 -3.41 2.63 2.24
N ARG A 56 -2.72 1.77 2.97
CA ARG A 56 -1.29 1.50 2.77
C ARG A 56 -1.11 0.31 1.82
N ARG A 57 -0.17 0.40 0.90
CA ARG A 57 0.19 -0.67 -0.04
C ARG A 57 1.68 -0.68 -0.28
N PHE A 58 2.25 -1.87 -0.49
CA PHE A 58 3.54 -1.97 -1.16
C PHE A 58 3.31 -1.84 -2.66
N VAL A 59 3.80 -0.78 -3.25
CA VAL A 59 3.75 -0.53 -4.69
C VAL A 59 5.04 -1.02 -5.30
N VAL A 60 4.93 -2.07 -6.11
CA VAL A 60 6.07 -2.77 -6.67
C VAL A 60 5.81 -2.98 -8.16
N LYS A 61 6.55 -2.26 -9.01
CA LYS A 61 6.25 -2.14 -10.44
C LYS A 61 4.79 -1.69 -10.65
N GLU A 62 4.02 -2.37 -11.49
CA GLU A 62 2.62 -2.04 -11.78
C GLU A 62 1.60 -2.66 -10.78
N LYS A 63 2.07 -3.20 -9.66
CA LYS A 63 1.24 -3.91 -8.67
C LYS A 63 1.25 -3.20 -7.33
N ALA A 64 0.07 -3.02 -6.76
CA ALA A 64 -0.08 -2.67 -5.36
C ALA A 64 -0.44 -3.93 -4.58
N ILE A 65 0.40 -4.29 -3.61
CA ILE A 65 0.23 -5.44 -2.75
C ILE A 65 -0.34 -4.95 -1.44
N ASN A 66 -1.47 -5.53 -1.07
CA ASN A 66 -2.05 -5.26 0.24
C ASN A 66 -1.40 -6.16 1.30
N PRO A 67 -0.80 -5.59 2.37
CA PRO A 67 -0.23 -6.37 3.47
C PRO A 67 -1.29 -7.15 4.25
N SER A 68 -2.53 -6.64 4.21
CA SER A 68 -3.64 -7.00 5.09
C SER A 68 -4.76 -7.80 4.42
N LEU A 69 -4.88 -7.69 3.10
CA LEU A 69 -5.89 -8.36 2.31
C LEU A 69 -5.22 -9.10 1.17
N ARG A 70 -5.83 -10.22 0.85
CA ARG A 70 -5.48 -11.26 -0.10
C ARG A 70 -5.52 -10.79 -1.57
N THR A 71 -5.34 -9.50 -1.82
CA THR A 71 -5.67 -8.86 -3.09
C THR A 71 -4.48 -8.06 -3.58
N THR A 72 -4.12 -8.29 -4.85
CA THR A 72 -3.28 -7.37 -5.60
C THR A 72 -4.18 -6.39 -6.34
N GLU A 73 -3.91 -5.10 -6.20
CA GLU A 73 -4.53 -4.07 -7.04
C GLU A 73 -3.59 -3.70 -8.20
N SER A 74 -4.16 -3.16 -9.27
CA SER A 74 -3.35 -2.51 -10.32
C SER A 74 -2.97 -1.11 -9.89
N VAL A 75 -1.79 -0.63 -10.27
CA VAL A 75 -1.36 0.74 -10.00
C VAL A 75 -1.77 1.66 -11.17
N VAL A 76 -2.03 2.93 -10.87
CA VAL A 76 -2.18 4.00 -11.88
C VAL A 76 -0.96 4.13 -12.76
N ARG A 77 -1.18 4.26 -14.08
CA ARG A 77 -0.08 4.42 -15.04
C ARG A 77 0.44 5.84 -15.10
N ARG A 78 -0.47 6.82 -14.98
CA ARG A 78 -0.21 8.25 -15.09
C ARG A 78 -1.21 9.04 -14.26
N ILE A 79 -0.71 10.07 -13.57
CA ILE A 79 -1.51 10.97 -12.75
C ILE A 79 -1.38 12.38 -13.33
N TYR A 80 -2.50 13.00 -13.63
CA TYR A 80 -2.59 14.39 -14.06
C TYR A 80 -3.10 15.21 -12.90
N VAL A 81 -2.36 16.25 -12.51
CA VAL A 81 -2.78 17.16 -11.45
C VAL A 81 -3.25 18.45 -12.11
N TYR A 82 -4.56 18.69 -12.10
CA TYR A 82 -5.12 19.93 -12.67
C TYR A 82 -4.49 21.17 -12.01
N PRO A 83 -4.12 22.20 -12.79
CA PRO A 83 -4.33 22.35 -14.25
C PRO A 83 -3.19 21.87 -15.15
N SER A 84 -2.20 21.13 -14.64
CA SER A 84 -1.05 20.67 -15.43
C SER A 84 -1.45 19.68 -16.52
N TYR A 85 -0.96 19.88 -17.74
CA TYR A 85 -1.13 18.92 -18.85
C TYR A 85 0.00 17.89 -18.94
N GLU A 86 0.96 17.98 -18.02
CA GLU A 86 2.05 17.01 -17.91
C GLU A 86 1.62 15.89 -16.95
N ALA A 87 1.81 14.66 -17.41
CA ALA A 87 1.51 13.48 -16.62
C ALA A 87 2.67 13.19 -15.67
N GLU A 88 2.35 12.99 -14.41
CA GLU A 88 3.30 12.43 -13.44
C GLU A 88 3.24 10.91 -13.46
N GLU A 89 4.42 10.30 -13.32
CA GLU A 89 4.53 8.86 -13.10
C GLU A 89 4.10 8.50 -11.68
N PRO A 90 3.43 7.36 -11.48
CA PRO A 90 3.08 6.88 -10.14
C PRO A 90 4.34 6.61 -9.31
N LEU A 91 4.21 6.76 -7.99
CA LEU A 91 5.23 6.23 -7.08
C LEU A 91 5.35 4.71 -7.25
N THR A 92 6.56 4.24 -7.50
CA THR A 92 6.91 2.81 -7.66
C THR A 92 8.02 2.42 -6.69
N ASN A 93 8.09 1.12 -6.35
CA ASN A 93 9.04 0.55 -5.39
C ASN A 93 9.00 1.28 -4.03
N VAL A 94 7.79 1.50 -3.53
CA VAL A 94 7.54 2.21 -2.27
C VAL A 94 6.51 1.49 -1.42
N TYR A 95 6.62 1.61 -0.12
CA TYR A 95 5.46 1.51 0.76
C TYR A 95 4.75 2.85 0.75
N ALA A 96 3.51 2.89 0.24
CA ALA A 96 2.79 4.12 -0.02
C ALA A 96 1.44 4.18 0.69
N LEU A 97 1.07 5.39 1.08
CA LEU A 97 -0.28 5.76 1.45
C LEU A 97 -1.00 6.31 0.21
N GLY A 98 -2.21 5.82 -0.02
CA GLY A 98 -2.99 6.18 -1.20
C GLY A 98 -4.44 5.77 -1.04
N PHE A 99 -5.19 5.68 -2.14
CA PHE A 99 -6.59 5.26 -2.10
C PHE A 99 -6.88 4.24 -3.19
N VAL A 100 -7.97 3.48 -2.99
CA VAL A 100 -8.40 2.47 -3.95
C VAL A 100 -9.65 2.93 -4.69
N LEU A 101 -9.58 2.94 -6.00
CA LEU A 101 -10.71 3.15 -6.90
C LEU A 101 -11.31 1.81 -7.30
N LYS A 102 -12.65 1.78 -7.34
CA LYS A 102 -13.38 0.69 -8.00
C LYS A 102 -13.22 0.85 -9.50
N GLY A 103 -12.32 0.07 -10.10
CA GLY A 103 -12.23 -0.08 -11.55
C GLY A 103 -13.33 -1.01 -12.09
N VAL A 104 -13.50 -1.03 -13.42
CA VAL A 104 -14.56 -1.83 -14.08
C VAL A 104 -14.34 -3.34 -13.95
N ARG A 105 -13.09 -3.80 -13.88
CA ARG A 105 -12.73 -5.23 -13.75
C ARG A 105 -11.82 -5.54 -12.56
N LYS A 106 -10.95 -4.60 -12.17
CA LYS A 106 -9.99 -4.77 -11.06
C LYS A 106 -9.90 -3.46 -10.27
N GLN A 107 -9.71 -3.58 -8.97
CA GLN A 107 -9.42 -2.43 -8.12
C GLN A 107 -8.09 -1.79 -8.50
N VAL A 108 -8.04 -0.47 -8.39
CA VAL A 108 -6.89 0.35 -8.75
C VAL A 108 -6.42 1.10 -7.54
N PHE A 109 -5.14 0.96 -7.20
CA PHE A 109 -4.51 1.76 -6.17
C PHE A 109 -3.83 2.98 -6.79
N VAL A 110 -4.11 4.15 -6.21
CA VAL A 110 -3.46 5.42 -6.56
C VAL A 110 -2.54 5.78 -5.39
N PRO A 111 -1.22 5.57 -5.51
CA PRO A 111 -0.28 6.01 -4.49
C PRO A 111 -0.19 7.53 -4.50
N LEU A 112 -0.21 8.14 -3.31
CA LEU A 112 -0.12 9.59 -3.16
C LEU A 112 1.13 10.01 -2.39
N ILE A 113 1.48 9.26 -1.34
CA ILE A 113 2.57 9.60 -0.43
C ILE A 113 3.45 8.37 -0.26
N ALA A 114 4.75 8.51 -0.51
CA ALA A 114 5.73 7.49 -0.16
C ALA A 114 5.97 7.56 1.36
N LEU A 115 5.61 6.49 2.07
CA LEU A 115 5.98 6.32 3.49
C LEU A 115 7.43 5.84 3.58
N ARG A 116 7.84 4.99 2.63
CA ARG A 116 9.18 4.42 2.55
C ARG A 116 9.54 4.00 1.12
N TYR A 117 10.78 4.22 0.70
CA TYR A 117 11.35 3.59 -0.50
C TYR A 117 11.88 2.19 -0.18
N LEU A 118 11.55 1.23 -1.05
CA LEU A 118 11.94 -0.16 -0.90
C LEU A 118 13.28 -0.42 -1.61
N SER A 119 14.14 -1.25 -1.00
CA SER A 119 15.34 -1.73 -1.66
C SER A 119 15.02 -2.75 -2.77
N GLU A 120 15.98 -3.03 -3.64
CA GLU A 120 15.79 -4.02 -4.71
C GLU A 120 15.52 -5.41 -4.10
N GLU A 121 16.19 -5.77 -3.01
CA GLU A 121 15.97 -7.04 -2.30
C GLU A 121 14.54 -7.14 -1.76
N GLU A 122 14.02 -6.05 -1.16
CA GLU A 122 12.65 -5.98 -0.64
C GLU A 122 11.62 -6.06 -1.77
N VAL A 123 11.88 -5.40 -2.89
CA VAL A 123 11.07 -5.45 -4.11
C VAL A 123 10.96 -6.89 -4.61
N GLN A 124 12.07 -7.62 -4.73
CA GLN A 124 12.07 -9.00 -5.20
C GLN A 124 11.34 -9.94 -4.23
N ALA A 125 11.56 -9.76 -2.92
CA ALA A 125 10.88 -10.53 -1.88
C ALA A 125 9.36 -10.37 -1.95
N LEU A 126 8.87 -9.11 -2.08
CA LEU A 126 7.45 -8.80 -2.21
C LEU A 126 6.85 -9.33 -3.52
N LEU A 127 7.58 -9.29 -4.64
CA LEU A 127 7.12 -9.85 -5.91
C LEU A 127 6.95 -11.37 -5.86
N GLY A 128 7.80 -12.08 -5.10
CA GLY A 128 7.67 -13.52 -4.88
C GLY A 128 6.33 -13.88 -4.22
N VAL A 129 5.91 -13.06 -3.26
CA VAL A 129 4.69 -13.24 -2.47
C VAL A 129 3.44 -12.78 -3.20
N ALA A 130 3.55 -11.76 -4.06
CA ALA A 130 2.44 -11.21 -4.85
C ALA A 130 1.78 -12.21 -5.82
N LYS A 131 2.40 -13.37 -6.05
CA LYS A 131 1.86 -14.46 -6.88
C LYS A 131 0.77 -15.26 -6.16
N VAL A 132 0.69 -15.17 -4.83
CA VAL A 132 -0.20 -16.01 -4.02
C VAL A 132 -1.54 -15.30 -3.80
N LYS A 133 -2.63 -16.06 -3.91
CA LYS A 133 -4.00 -15.54 -3.73
C LYS A 133 -4.27 -15.10 -2.29
N GLU A 134 -3.53 -15.61 -1.31
CA GLU A 134 -3.71 -15.29 0.11
C GLU A 134 -2.37 -15.30 0.84
N LEU A 135 -2.15 -14.25 1.65
CA LEU A 135 -0.97 -14.14 2.49
C LEU A 135 -1.28 -14.69 3.88
N THR A 136 -0.90 -15.94 4.13
CA THR A 136 -0.99 -16.54 5.48
C THR A 136 0.16 -16.06 6.36
N ILE A 137 0.02 -16.22 7.68
CA ILE A 137 1.11 -15.89 8.62
C ILE A 137 2.42 -16.60 8.25
N ASN A 138 2.36 -17.88 7.85
CA ASN A 138 3.53 -18.64 7.40
C ASN A 138 4.20 -17.98 6.19
N ARG A 139 3.43 -17.47 5.23
CA ARG A 139 3.97 -16.75 4.07
C ARG A 139 4.52 -15.36 4.45
N MET A 140 3.95 -14.70 5.46
CA MET A 140 4.54 -13.47 6.01
C MET A 140 5.87 -13.76 6.69
N ILE A 141 5.99 -14.86 7.43
CA ILE A 141 7.26 -15.30 8.03
C ILE A 141 8.28 -15.66 6.96
N GLU A 142 7.88 -16.36 5.90
CA GLU A 142 8.76 -16.63 4.75
C GLU A 142 9.23 -15.34 4.07
N LEU A 143 8.36 -14.34 3.93
CA LEU A 143 8.73 -13.02 3.42
C LEU A 143 9.77 -12.36 4.34
N VAL A 144 9.57 -12.40 5.65
CA VAL A 144 10.54 -11.85 6.61
C VAL A 144 11.88 -12.57 6.51
N ARG A 145 11.86 -13.90 6.39
CA ARG A 145 13.08 -14.72 6.20
C ARG A 145 13.79 -14.42 4.88
N SER A 146 13.07 -14.14 3.80
CA SER A 146 13.68 -13.78 2.52
C SER A 146 14.36 -12.41 2.54
N LEU A 147 14.06 -11.57 3.54
CA LEU A 147 14.78 -10.32 3.81
C LEU A 147 16.06 -10.51 4.65
N GLY A 148 16.45 -11.76 4.90
CA GLY A 148 17.64 -12.11 5.69
C GLY A 148 17.43 -12.03 7.21
N ILE A 149 16.17 -12.03 7.67
CA ILE A 149 15.83 -11.95 9.09
C ILE A 149 15.54 -13.36 9.61
N GLN A 150 16.21 -13.78 10.67
CA GLN A 150 15.87 -15.04 11.32
C GLN A 150 14.58 -14.86 12.11
N ALA A 151 13.64 -15.79 11.94
CA ALA A 151 12.31 -15.70 12.54
C ALA A 151 11.93 -17.03 13.20
N GLU A 152 11.76 -17.03 14.51
CA GLU A 152 11.21 -18.13 15.31
C GLU A 152 9.78 -17.81 15.72
N VAL A 153 8.94 -18.84 15.85
CA VAL A 153 7.50 -18.67 16.04
C VAL A 153 7.03 -19.45 17.26
N ARG A 154 6.32 -18.79 18.17
CA ARG A 154 5.73 -19.39 19.36
C ARG A 154 4.23 -19.09 19.39
N ASN A 155 3.41 -20.13 19.58
CA ASN A 155 1.97 -19.97 19.69
C ASN A 155 1.58 -19.78 21.16
N LEU A 156 0.85 -18.71 21.45
CA LEU A 156 0.22 -18.42 22.72
C LEU A 156 -1.31 -18.44 22.58
N ILE A 157 -2.02 -18.46 23.71
CA ILE A 157 -3.48 -18.33 23.72
C ILE A 157 -3.91 -16.98 23.10
N GLU A 158 -3.11 -15.94 23.32
CA GLU A 158 -3.39 -14.55 22.92
C GLU A 158 -3.02 -14.25 21.47
N GLY A 159 -2.19 -15.09 20.84
CA GLY A 159 -1.71 -14.88 19.47
C GLY A 159 -0.41 -15.64 19.17
N ILE A 160 0.25 -15.24 18.10
CA ILE A 160 1.49 -15.82 17.59
C ILE A 160 2.61 -14.83 17.87
N VAL A 161 3.58 -15.21 18.69
CA VAL A 161 4.80 -14.43 18.90
C VAL A 161 5.80 -14.79 17.82
N VAL A 162 6.31 -13.78 17.14
CA VAL A 162 7.39 -13.90 16.17
C VAL A 162 8.63 -13.26 16.77
N ASP A 163 9.60 -14.10 17.16
CA ASP A 163 10.92 -13.68 17.59
C ASP A 163 11.79 -13.43 16.37
N LEU A 164 12.29 -12.21 16.24
CA LEU A 164 12.99 -11.72 15.06
C LEU A 164 14.43 -11.37 15.43
N GLU A 165 15.39 -11.90 14.69
CA GLU A 165 16.79 -11.53 14.73
C GLU A 165 17.16 -10.91 13.38
N ASP A 166 17.11 -9.57 13.36
CA ASP A 166 17.38 -8.77 12.18
C ASP A 166 18.83 -8.27 12.22
N PRO A 167 19.64 -8.53 11.19
CA PRO A 167 21.03 -8.07 11.16
C PRO A 167 21.19 -6.54 11.17
N ILE A 168 20.15 -5.79 10.80
CA ILE A 168 20.19 -4.32 10.76
C ILE A 168 19.82 -3.71 12.12
N VAL A 169 18.86 -4.30 12.81
CA VAL A 169 18.18 -3.67 13.97
C VAL A 169 18.44 -4.43 15.27
N GLY A 170 18.81 -5.70 15.20
CA GLY A 170 18.97 -6.59 16.35
C GLY A 170 17.73 -7.43 16.62
N ARG A 171 17.60 -7.90 17.87
CA ARG A 171 16.59 -8.89 18.28
C ARG A 171 15.34 -8.22 18.85
N TYR A 172 14.17 -8.49 18.27
CA TYR A 172 12.89 -7.97 18.74
C TYR A 172 11.75 -8.98 18.59
N GLN A 173 10.59 -8.67 19.16
CA GLN A 173 9.43 -9.55 19.23
C GLN A 173 8.18 -8.83 18.73
N VAL A 174 7.41 -9.53 17.91
CA VAL A 174 6.11 -9.02 17.42
C VAL A 174 5.05 -10.06 17.73
N LEU A 175 4.05 -9.68 18.52
CA LEU A 175 2.85 -10.48 18.75
C LEU A 175 1.85 -10.17 17.63
N VAL A 176 1.39 -11.20 16.93
CA VAL A 176 0.42 -11.08 15.84
C VAL A 176 -0.75 -12.02 16.01
N ASN A 177 -1.90 -11.72 15.40
CA ASN A 177 -2.99 -12.68 15.29
C ASN A 177 -2.81 -13.63 14.09
N GLU A 178 -3.74 -14.58 13.91
CA GLU A 178 -3.73 -15.54 12.79
C GLU A 178 -3.74 -14.90 11.39
N LYS A 179 -4.22 -13.66 11.30
CA LYS A 179 -4.23 -12.87 10.05
C LYS A 179 -2.94 -12.07 9.87
N GLY A 180 -1.98 -12.18 10.78
CA GLY A 180 -0.72 -11.43 10.78
C GLY A 180 -0.85 -9.97 11.17
N ARG A 181 -1.96 -9.55 11.80
CA ARG A 181 -2.09 -8.20 12.37
C ARG A 181 -1.26 -8.12 13.63
N VAL A 182 -0.49 -7.05 13.75
CA VAL A 182 0.26 -6.74 14.97
C VAL A 182 -0.72 -6.41 16.09
N LEU A 183 -0.58 -7.13 17.19
CA LEU A 183 -1.30 -6.92 18.44
C LEU A 183 -0.43 -6.14 19.42
N ASP A 184 0.85 -6.51 19.55
CA ASP A 184 1.82 -5.81 20.38
C ASP A 184 3.26 -6.07 19.86
N THR A 185 4.21 -5.25 20.31
CA THR A 185 5.63 -5.36 19.98
C THR A 185 6.45 -4.81 21.14
N ASN A 186 7.67 -5.32 21.33
CA ASN A 186 8.61 -4.73 22.27
C ASN A 186 9.44 -3.58 21.65
N VAL A 187 9.06 -3.10 20.46
CA VAL A 187 9.70 -1.96 19.78
C VAL A 187 8.81 -0.73 19.85
N CYS A 188 9.37 0.41 20.24
CA CYS A 188 8.62 1.67 20.21
C CYS A 188 8.43 2.15 18.77
N ILE A 189 7.17 2.18 18.30
CA ILE A 189 6.82 2.70 16.97
C ILE A 189 5.52 3.48 17.05
N GLU A 190 5.51 4.66 16.45
CA GLU A 190 4.29 5.45 16.28
C GLU A 190 3.59 5.02 14.99
N ALA A 191 2.37 4.51 15.10
CA ALA A 191 1.55 4.13 13.96
C ALA A 191 0.08 4.50 14.21
N GLU A 192 -0.46 5.37 13.37
CA GLU A 192 -1.87 5.82 13.47
C GLU A 192 -2.89 4.70 13.22
N THR A 193 -2.48 3.60 12.59
CA THR A 193 -3.35 2.48 12.25
C THR A 193 -2.66 1.13 12.40
N GLN A 194 -3.44 0.10 12.73
CA GLN A 194 -2.96 -1.26 12.97
C GLN A 194 -2.11 -1.79 11.79
N LEU A 195 -0.89 -2.21 12.10
CA LEU A 195 0.09 -2.74 11.14
C LEU A 195 -0.05 -4.26 11.00
N TYR A 196 0.49 -4.78 9.90
CA TYR A 196 0.73 -6.20 9.67
C TYR A 196 2.22 -6.53 9.80
N LEU A 197 2.55 -7.80 10.03
CA LEU A 197 3.93 -8.25 10.25
C LEU A 197 4.94 -7.70 9.21
N PRO A 198 4.68 -7.77 7.88
CA PRO A 198 5.62 -7.21 6.92
C PRO A 198 5.72 -5.68 6.98
N GLU A 199 4.62 -4.98 7.32
CA GLU A 199 4.64 -3.51 7.45
C GLU A 199 5.51 -3.08 8.62
N ILE A 200 5.32 -3.68 9.80
CA ILE A 200 6.09 -3.30 10.99
C ILE A 200 7.58 -3.63 10.84
N VAL A 201 7.93 -4.79 10.28
CA VAL A 201 9.33 -5.17 10.05
C VAL A 201 10.02 -4.18 9.12
N LEU A 202 9.36 -3.82 8.02
CA LEU A 202 9.92 -2.89 7.04
C LEU A 202 10.01 -1.46 7.59
N LEU A 203 9.09 -1.02 8.45
CA LEU A 203 9.16 0.29 9.09
C LEU A 203 10.27 0.36 10.15
N ILE A 204 10.41 -0.69 10.97
CA ILE A 204 11.46 -0.80 11.98
C ILE A 204 12.85 -0.73 11.30
N ARG A 205 13.05 -1.48 10.22
CA ARG A 205 14.29 -1.44 9.44
C ARG A 205 14.65 -0.07 8.87
N GLN A 206 13.65 0.75 8.52
CA GLN A 206 13.89 2.09 7.99
C GLN A 206 14.46 3.04 9.04
N GLN A 207 14.04 2.90 10.30
CA GLN A 207 14.50 3.77 11.39
C GLN A 207 15.93 3.43 11.83
N GLY A 208 16.36 2.17 11.63
CA GLY A 208 17.70 1.71 12.00
C GLY A 208 17.82 1.52 13.51
N ASP A 209 18.03 2.62 14.24
CA ASP A 209 18.12 2.63 15.69
C ASP A 209 16.74 2.75 16.32
N VAL A 210 16.20 1.62 16.77
CA VAL A 210 14.94 1.57 17.51
C VAL A 210 15.19 1.18 18.96
N HIS A 211 14.41 1.76 19.87
CA HIS A 211 14.45 1.34 21.27
C HIS A 211 13.67 0.03 21.44
N ILE A 212 14.38 -1.03 21.83
CA ILE A 212 13.84 -2.37 22.07
C ILE A 212 13.74 -2.59 23.57
N TYR A 213 12.51 -2.74 24.06
CA TYR A 213 12.26 -3.09 25.46
C TYR A 213 12.58 -4.57 25.73
N PRO A 214 12.87 -4.95 26.99
CA PRO A 214 13.05 -6.35 27.37
C PRO A 214 11.90 -7.22 26.88
N ARG A 215 12.23 -8.48 26.53
CA ARG A 215 11.26 -9.45 26.01
C ARG A 215 10.06 -9.55 26.95
N ARG A 216 8.87 -9.41 26.36
CA ARG A 216 7.60 -9.49 27.09
C ARG A 216 7.00 -10.90 27.08
N TRP A 217 7.40 -11.72 26.09
CA TRP A 217 6.86 -13.07 25.86
C TRP A 217 7.94 -14.08 25.48
#